data_AF-A0A931Y718-F1
#
_entry.id   AF-A0A931Y718-F1
#
_cell.length_a   1.000
_cell.length_b   1.000
_cell.length_c   1.000
_cell.angle_alpha   90.00
_cell.angle_beta   90.00
_cell.angle_gamma   90.00
#
_symmetry.space_group_name_H-M   'P 1'
#
loop_
_entity.id
_entity.type
_entity.pdbx_description
1 polymer ?
#
loop_
_entity_poly.entity_id
_entity_poly.type
_entity_poly.pdbx_seq_one_letter_code
_entity_poly.pdbx_strand_id
1 'polypeptide(L)'
;MNAEELTEAVEELDSRLERLRVLYEQYFQGIEKIPPSIPQKDVDRRIWVLRREKIRNTGTRFKFQQIIQRYNTFSSYWMRILREIENGTYKRDVLRAKKRFGIDATKPNAPVEPPKPLEEAPASVELSLNDLEDVETFDDDLHDLAPMLPPQKAPPAGARPQSPPNAPPAASR
;
A
#
# COMPACT_ATOMS: atom_id res chain seq x y z
N MET A 1 12.06 -11.93 16.77
CA MET A 1 11.42 -13.26 16.94
C MET A 1 12.36 -14.37 16.49
N ASN A 2 12.16 -15.60 16.96
CA ASN A 2 12.80 -16.80 16.42
C ASN A 2 12.18 -17.19 15.06
N ALA A 3 12.81 -18.10 14.31
CA ALA A 3 12.38 -18.44 12.95
C ALA A 3 11.00 -19.13 12.88
N GLU A 4 10.66 -19.93 13.90
CA GLU A 4 9.38 -20.62 14.03
C GLU A 4 8.26 -19.62 14.37
N GLU A 5 8.44 -18.83 15.44
CA GLU A 5 7.57 -17.71 15.84
C GLU A 5 7.25 -16.76 14.66
N LEU A 6 8.26 -16.45 13.85
CA LEU A 6 8.14 -15.56 12.69
C LEU A 6 7.33 -16.19 11.55
N THR A 7 7.36 -17.51 11.42
CA THR A 7 6.56 -18.25 10.43
C THR A 7 5.10 -18.34 10.91
N GLU A 8 4.87 -18.66 12.18
CA GLU A 8 3.54 -18.65 12.79
C GLU A 8 2.90 -17.25 12.72
N ALA A 9 3.64 -16.19 13.04
CA ALA A 9 3.14 -14.81 12.96
C ALA A 9 2.76 -14.38 11.54
N VAL A 10 3.43 -14.90 10.50
CA VAL A 10 3.08 -14.66 9.09
C VAL A 10 1.81 -15.43 8.69
N GLU A 11 1.61 -16.65 9.18
CA GLU A 11 0.40 -17.44 8.92
C GLU A 11 -0.82 -16.94 9.70
N GLU A 12 -0.61 -16.44 10.92
CA GLU A 12 -1.63 -15.73 11.70
C GLU A 12 -2.03 -14.42 10.99
N LEU A 13 -1.07 -13.69 10.42
CA LEU A 13 -1.35 -12.47 9.64
C LEU A 13 -2.19 -12.76 8.40
N ASP A 14 -1.89 -13.82 7.64
CA ASP A 14 -2.69 -14.20 6.47
C ASP A 14 -4.14 -14.55 6.86
N SER A 15 -4.29 -15.35 7.91
CA SER A 15 -5.60 -15.72 8.48
C SER A 15 -6.41 -14.49 8.92
N ARG A 16 -5.74 -13.46 9.46
CA ARG A 16 -6.36 -12.19 9.86
C ARG A 16 -6.70 -11.29 8.67
N LEU A 17 -5.86 -11.28 7.63
CA LEU A 17 -6.15 -10.57 6.38
C LEU A 17 -7.41 -11.13 5.70
N GLU A 18 -7.54 -12.46 5.65
CA GLU A 18 -8.73 -13.09 5.07
C GLU A 18 -9.99 -12.83 5.91
N ARG A 19 -9.88 -12.88 7.25
CA ARG A 19 -10.97 -12.46 8.15
C ARG A 19 -11.36 -11.00 7.93
N LEU A 20 -10.39 -10.10 7.77
CA LEU A 20 -10.62 -8.68 7.51
C LEU A 20 -11.39 -8.47 6.20
N ARG A 21 -11.03 -9.20 5.13
CA ARG A 21 -11.76 -9.21 3.86
C ARG A 21 -13.22 -9.60 4.04
N VAL A 22 -13.49 -10.69 4.77
CA VAL A 22 -14.86 -11.18 5.03
C VAL A 22 -15.67 -10.18 5.88
N LEU A 23 -15.06 -9.46 6.81
CA LEU A 23 -15.74 -8.40 7.56
C LEU A 23 -16.11 -7.20 6.67
N TYR A 24 -15.20 -6.74 5.80
CA TYR A 24 -15.51 -5.69 4.83
C TYR A 24 -16.62 -6.09 3.86
N GLU A 25 -16.61 -7.33 3.37
CA GLU A 25 -17.68 -7.84 2.50
C GLU A 25 -19.04 -7.91 3.23
N GLN A 26 -19.08 -8.29 4.50
CA GLN A 26 -20.32 -8.24 5.31
C GLN A 26 -20.80 -6.80 5.55
N TYR A 27 -19.89 -5.85 5.75
CA TYR A 27 -20.21 -4.42 5.84
C TYR A 27 -20.76 -3.88 4.51
N PHE A 28 -20.16 -4.19 3.36
CA PHE A 28 -20.68 -3.79 2.04
C PHE A 28 -22.00 -4.48 1.67
N GLN A 29 -22.24 -5.68 2.21
CA GLN A 29 -23.55 -6.33 2.15
C GLN A 29 -24.58 -5.67 3.08
N GLY A 30 -24.17 -4.77 3.97
CA GLY A 30 -25.03 -4.12 4.98
C GLY A 30 -25.52 -5.05 6.07
N ILE A 31 -24.81 -6.16 6.31
CA ILE A 31 -25.02 -7.06 7.47
C ILE A 31 -24.42 -6.39 8.70
N GLU A 32 -23.16 -5.95 8.60
CA GLU A 32 -22.55 -5.04 9.57
C GLU A 32 -22.85 -3.58 9.22
N LYS A 33 -23.06 -2.75 10.24
CA LYS A 33 -23.41 -1.31 10.08
C LYS A 33 -22.21 -0.37 10.22
N ILE A 34 -21.06 -0.89 10.63
CA ILE A 34 -19.87 -0.10 11.00
C ILE A 34 -18.68 -0.71 10.25
N PRO A 35 -17.80 0.09 9.63
CA PRO A 35 -16.62 -0.45 8.95
C PRO A 35 -15.65 -1.09 9.95
N PRO A 36 -15.00 -2.23 9.62
CA PRO A 36 -14.14 -3.01 10.52
C PRO A 36 -12.75 -2.38 10.76
N SER A 37 -12.74 -1.13 11.21
CA SER A 37 -11.53 -0.32 11.46
C SER A 37 -10.65 -0.84 12.59
N ILE A 38 -11.20 -1.56 13.57
CA ILE A 38 -10.41 -2.17 14.66
C ILE A 38 -9.61 -3.38 14.13
N PRO A 39 -10.23 -4.38 13.45
CA PRO A 39 -9.50 -5.43 12.73
C PRO A 39 -8.48 -4.91 11.71
N GLN A 40 -8.80 -3.82 10.98
CA GLN A 40 -7.85 -3.20 10.04
C GLN A 40 -6.57 -2.75 10.75
N LYS A 41 -6.71 -1.98 11.84
CA LYS A 41 -5.57 -1.48 12.64
C LYS A 41 -4.73 -2.59 13.26
N ASP A 42 -5.32 -3.74 13.60
CA ASP A 42 -4.55 -4.91 14.08
C ASP A 42 -3.67 -5.49 12.95
N VAL A 43 -4.24 -5.65 11.75
CA VAL A 43 -3.50 -6.09 10.55
C VAL A 43 -2.38 -5.11 10.19
N ASP A 44 -2.66 -3.80 10.16
CA ASP A 44 -1.64 -2.76 9.91
C ASP A 44 -0.50 -2.84 10.93
N ARG A 45 -0.82 -2.95 12.22
CA ARG A 45 0.18 -3.04 13.31
C ARG A 45 1.05 -4.28 13.15
N ARG A 46 0.47 -5.42 12.78
CA ARG A 46 1.18 -6.69 12.56
C ARG A 46 2.09 -6.62 11.34
N ILE A 47 1.63 -6.05 10.23
CA ILE A 47 2.47 -5.78 9.05
C ILE A 47 3.65 -4.87 9.43
N TRP A 48 3.43 -3.83 10.21
CA TRP A 48 4.49 -2.91 10.64
C TRP A 48 5.54 -3.60 11.54
N VAL A 49 5.12 -4.47 12.47
CA VAL A 49 6.04 -5.27 13.28
C VAL A 49 6.86 -6.22 12.41
N LEU A 50 6.20 -7.03 11.57
CA LEU A 50 6.86 -8.02 10.72
C LEU A 50 7.79 -7.40 9.66
N ARG A 51 7.49 -6.19 9.17
CA ARG A 51 8.37 -5.45 8.26
C ARG A 51 9.71 -5.04 8.90
N ARG A 52 9.79 -4.97 10.24
CA ARG A 52 11.01 -4.63 10.99
C ARG A 52 11.81 -5.85 11.45
N GLU A 53 11.24 -7.05 11.38
CA GLU A 53 11.91 -8.32 11.71
C GLU A 53 12.76 -8.82 10.53
N LYS A 54 13.94 -9.38 10.81
CA LYS A 54 14.84 -9.92 9.78
C LYS A 54 14.45 -11.35 9.40
N ILE A 55 13.54 -11.49 8.43
CA ILE A 55 13.10 -12.80 7.91
C ILE A 55 14.23 -13.47 7.11
N ARG A 56 14.95 -14.42 7.74
CA ARG A 56 16.02 -15.21 7.09
C ARG A 56 15.51 -16.33 6.18
N ASN A 57 14.29 -16.82 6.39
CA ASN A 57 13.71 -17.89 5.58
C ASN A 57 13.07 -17.29 4.31
N THR A 58 13.56 -17.69 3.13
CA THR A 58 13.08 -17.20 1.83
C THR A 58 11.61 -17.50 1.58
N GLY A 59 11.12 -18.67 1.98
CA GLY A 59 9.71 -19.06 1.86
C GLY A 59 8.80 -18.21 2.75
N THR A 60 9.20 -17.96 4.00
CA THR A 60 8.47 -17.05 4.91
C THR A 60 8.52 -15.61 4.41
N ARG A 61 9.66 -15.14 3.85
CA ARG A 61 9.78 -13.80 3.22
C ARG A 61 8.82 -13.68 2.04
N PHE A 62 8.78 -14.68 1.16
CA PHE A 62 7.88 -14.69 0.01
C PHE A 62 6.41 -14.68 0.43
N LYS A 63 5.98 -15.56 1.35
CA LYS A 63 4.62 -15.54 1.94
C LYS A 63 4.27 -14.14 2.46
N PHE A 64 5.16 -13.50 3.22
CA PHE A 64 4.93 -12.16 3.76
C PHE A 64 4.76 -11.08 2.66
N GLN A 65 5.55 -11.13 1.58
CA GLN A 65 5.35 -10.21 0.45
C GLN A 65 4.01 -10.45 -0.26
N GLN A 66 3.61 -11.70 -0.49
CA GLN A 66 2.31 -12.03 -1.08
C GLN A 66 1.13 -11.49 -0.22
N ILE A 67 1.25 -11.55 1.11
CA ILE A 67 0.27 -10.97 2.04
C ILE A 67 0.22 -9.43 1.92
N ILE A 68 1.37 -8.76 1.83
CA ILE A 68 1.43 -7.29 1.62
C ILE A 68 0.74 -6.91 0.30
N GLN A 69 1.01 -7.60 -0.80
CA GLN A 69 0.40 -7.30 -2.10
C GLN A 69 -1.11 -7.54 -2.11
N ARG A 70 -1.59 -8.62 -1.47
CA ARG A 70 -3.03 -8.84 -1.25
C ARG A 70 -3.65 -7.74 -0.39
N TYR A 71 -2.98 -7.32 0.69
CA TYR A 71 -3.47 -6.23 1.55
C TYR A 71 -3.59 -4.91 0.80
N ASN A 72 -2.59 -4.52 0.02
CA ASN A 72 -2.61 -3.29 -0.79
C ASN A 72 -3.77 -3.30 -1.80
N THR A 73 -3.98 -4.43 -2.47
CA THR A 73 -5.10 -4.64 -3.41
C THR A 73 -6.45 -4.50 -2.71
N PHE A 74 -6.64 -5.18 -1.57
CA PHE A 74 -7.88 -5.11 -0.81
C PHE A 74 -8.13 -3.72 -0.22
N SER A 75 -7.10 -3.05 0.32
CA SER A 75 -7.19 -1.70 0.88
C SER A 75 -7.65 -0.68 -0.17
N SER A 76 -7.10 -0.75 -1.38
CA SER A 76 -7.50 0.09 -2.52
C SER A 76 -8.95 -0.16 -2.95
N TYR A 77 -9.36 -1.43 -3.00
CA TYR A 77 -10.74 -1.84 -3.27
C TYR A 77 -11.73 -1.35 -2.19
N TRP A 78 -11.37 -1.48 -0.91
CA TRP A 78 -12.19 -1.00 0.21
C TRP A 78 -12.35 0.52 0.18
N MET A 79 -11.27 1.28 -0.02
CA MET A 79 -11.32 2.74 -0.15
C MET A 79 -12.23 3.18 -1.31
N ARG A 80 -12.16 2.49 -2.45
CA ARG A 80 -13.05 2.75 -3.59
C ARG A 80 -14.53 2.54 -3.21
N ILE A 81 -14.86 1.39 -2.60
CA ILE A 81 -16.27 1.10 -2.23
C ILE A 81 -16.76 2.05 -1.15
N LEU A 82 -15.95 2.38 -0.14
CA LEU A 82 -16.31 3.36 0.89
C LEU A 82 -16.70 4.70 0.27
N ARG A 83 -15.92 5.18 -0.70
CA ARG A 83 -16.24 6.40 -1.46
C ARG A 83 -17.49 6.26 -2.35
N GLU A 84 -17.74 5.09 -2.95
CA GLU A 84 -18.99 4.83 -3.68
C GLU A 84 -20.22 4.80 -2.74
N ILE A 85 -20.07 4.35 -1.49
CA ILE A 85 -21.11 4.37 -0.46
C ILE A 85 -21.37 5.80 0.02
N GLU A 86 -20.32 6.58 0.33
CA GLU A 86 -20.42 8.00 0.73
C GLU A 86 -21.10 8.86 -0.33
N ASN A 87 -20.78 8.64 -1.61
CA ASN A 87 -21.44 9.31 -2.73
C ASN A 87 -22.87 8.80 -3.01
N GLY A 88 -23.33 7.76 -2.31
CA GLY A 88 -24.62 7.10 -2.55
C GLY A 88 -24.72 6.38 -3.91
N THR A 89 -23.60 6.19 -4.63
CA THR A 89 -23.55 5.57 -5.96
C THR A 89 -23.32 4.06 -5.92
N TYR A 90 -23.00 3.49 -4.75
CA TYR A 90 -22.75 2.06 -4.59
C TYR A 90 -23.96 1.24 -5.04
N LYS A 91 -23.76 0.42 -6.09
CA LYS A 91 -24.84 -0.22 -6.86
C LYS A 91 -25.83 -1.01 -5.98
N ARG A 92 -25.34 -1.68 -4.92
CA ARG A 92 -26.20 -2.48 -4.02
C ARG A 92 -27.11 -1.61 -3.15
N ASP A 93 -26.61 -0.48 -2.66
CA ASP A 93 -27.40 0.45 -1.86
C ASP A 93 -28.35 1.28 -2.72
N VAL A 94 -27.97 1.65 -3.94
CA VAL A 94 -28.90 2.23 -4.93
C VAL A 94 -30.05 1.27 -5.24
N LEU A 95 -29.77 -0.03 -5.43
CA LEU A 95 -30.81 -1.05 -5.65
C LEU A 95 -31.67 -1.29 -4.40
N ARG A 96 -31.08 -1.25 -3.21
CA ARG A 96 -31.79 -1.37 -1.92
C ARG A 96 -32.68 -0.16 -1.66
N ALA A 97 -32.21 1.05 -1.96
CA ALA A 97 -32.98 2.29 -1.89
C ALA A 97 -34.16 2.23 -2.87
N LYS A 98 -33.94 1.89 -4.14
CA LYS A 98 -35.01 1.71 -5.14
C LYS A 98 -36.09 0.71 -4.70
N LYS A 99 -35.70 -0.39 -4.05
CA LYS A 99 -36.66 -1.36 -3.45
C LYS A 99 -37.39 -0.84 -2.21
N ARG A 100 -36.76 0.01 -1.39
CA ARG A 100 -37.36 0.57 -0.15
C ARG A 100 -38.26 1.77 -0.41
N PHE A 101 -37.92 2.61 -1.38
CA PHE A 101 -38.70 3.80 -1.74
C PHE A 101 -39.93 3.50 -2.60
N GLY A 102 -40.24 2.23 -2.86
CA GLY A 102 -41.51 1.84 -3.47
C GLY A 102 -41.79 2.58 -4.76
N ILE A 103 -40.83 2.61 -5.69
CA ILE A 103 -41.16 2.93 -7.09
C ILE A 103 -41.88 1.72 -7.66
N ASP A 104 -43.13 1.56 -7.22
CA ASP A 104 -44.14 0.83 -7.95
C ASP A 104 -44.20 1.42 -9.35
N ALA A 105 -44.04 0.57 -10.36
CA ALA A 105 -44.16 0.95 -11.76
C ALA A 105 -45.63 1.20 -12.18
N THR A 106 -46.38 1.90 -11.32
CA THR A 106 -47.81 2.23 -11.49
C THR A 106 -47.99 3.74 -11.52
N LYS A 107 -47.40 4.37 -12.54
CA LYS A 107 -47.96 5.53 -13.29
C LYS A 107 -47.00 5.94 -14.43
N PRO A 108 -47.32 5.63 -15.69
CA PRO A 108 -46.58 6.14 -16.83
C PRO A 108 -47.13 7.52 -17.22
N ASN A 109 -46.48 8.61 -16.79
CA ASN A 109 -46.46 9.84 -17.60
C ASN A 109 -45.41 10.88 -17.13
N ALA A 110 -44.36 11.03 -17.94
CA ALA A 110 -43.65 12.29 -18.15
C ALA A 110 -42.96 12.17 -19.53
N PRO A 111 -43.20 13.08 -20.50
CA PRO A 111 -42.69 12.90 -21.86
C PRO A 111 -41.16 12.87 -21.94
N VAL A 112 -40.63 11.91 -22.70
CA VAL A 112 -39.23 11.90 -23.11
C VAL A 112 -39.10 12.73 -24.39
N GLU A 113 -38.56 13.94 -24.27
CA GLU A 113 -38.06 14.65 -25.45
C GLU A 113 -36.78 13.96 -25.96
N PRO A 114 -36.66 13.64 -27.26
CA PRO A 114 -35.51 12.94 -27.80
C PRO A 114 -34.43 13.90 -28.30
N PRO A 115 -33.23 13.96 -27.70
CA PRO A 115 -32.04 14.46 -28.38
C PRO A 115 -31.59 13.48 -29.48
N LYS A 116 -31.10 14.02 -30.59
CA LYS A 116 -30.93 13.34 -31.89
C LYS A 116 -29.69 12.44 -31.97
N PRO A 117 -29.67 11.46 -32.91
CA PRO A 117 -28.52 10.58 -33.12
C PRO A 117 -27.45 11.20 -34.02
N LEU A 118 -26.21 11.21 -33.53
CA LEU A 118 -24.93 11.28 -34.25
C LEU A 118 -23.92 10.58 -33.33
N GLU A 119 -22.89 9.85 -33.73
CA GLU A 119 -22.54 9.03 -34.88
C GLU A 119 -21.18 8.40 -34.46
N GLU A 120 -20.80 7.28 -35.06
CA GLU A 120 -19.45 6.66 -34.98
C GLU A 120 -18.96 6.00 -33.66
N ALA A 121 -18.24 4.90 -33.87
CA ALA A 121 -17.58 4.03 -32.87
C ALA A 121 -16.06 4.39 -32.81
N PRO A 122 -15.09 3.62 -32.23
CA PRO A 122 -15.08 2.18 -31.97
C PRO A 122 -14.36 1.71 -30.67
N ALA A 123 -14.06 0.41 -30.64
CA ALA A 123 -13.08 -0.30 -29.83
C ALA A 123 -13.47 -0.67 -28.39
N SER A 124 -13.86 -1.94 -28.24
CA SER A 124 -13.68 -2.71 -27.00
C SER A 124 -12.21 -2.66 -26.58
N VAL A 125 -11.92 -2.11 -25.40
CA VAL A 125 -10.60 -2.26 -24.79
C VAL A 125 -10.56 -3.60 -24.07
N GLU A 126 -10.06 -4.64 -24.75
CA GLU A 126 -9.49 -5.78 -24.03
C GLU A 126 -8.24 -5.29 -23.29
N LEU A 127 -8.27 -5.30 -21.96
CA LEU A 127 -7.03 -5.30 -21.19
C LEU A 127 -6.43 -6.71 -21.29
N SER A 128 -5.49 -6.85 -22.22
CA SER A 128 -4.61 -8.01 -22.32
C SER A 128 -3.89 -8.25 -20.98
N LEU A 129 -3.82 -9.51 -20.56
CA LEU A 129 -3.18 -9.91 -19.30
C LEU A 129 -1.64 -9.84 -19.33
N ASN A 130 -1.04 -9.46 -20.47
CA ASN A 130 0.41 -9.45 -20.68
C ASN A 130 1.14 -8.24 -20.08
N ASP A 131 0.44 -7.20 -19.59
CA ASP A 131 1.04 -6.00 -19.01
C ASP A 131 1.40 -6.16 -17.51
N LEU A 132 1.82 -7.38 -17.12
CA LEU A 132 2.24 -7.73 -15.76
C LEU A 132 3.70 -8.19 -15.65
N GLU A 133 4.42 -8.23 -16.78
CA GLU A 133 5.84 -8.61 -16.86
C GLU A 133 6.77 -7.40 -17.02
N ASP A 134 6.55 -6.33 -16.25
CA ASP A 134 7.58 -5.31 -16.01
C ASP A 134 7.52 -4.74 -14.57
N VAL A 135 7.38 -5.65 -13.60
CA VAL A 135 7.84 -5.35 -12.24
C VAL A 135 9.35 -5.48 -12.27
N GLU A 136 10.03 -4.36 -12.56
CA GLU A 136 11.47 -4.26 -12.33
C GLU A 136 11.80 -4.78 -10.92
N THR A 137 12.89 -5.52 -10.85
CA THR A 137 13.34 -6.17 -9.62
C THR A 137 13.78 -5.09 -8.62
N PHE A 138 12.84 -4.64 -7.78
CA PHE A 138 13.09 -3.81 -6.61
C PHE A 138 13.81 -4.62 -5.50
N ASP A 139 15.00 -5.13 -5.82
CA ASP A 139 16.00 -5.52 -4.83
C ASP A 139 16.92 -4.31 -4.52
N ASP A 140 17.41 -4.28 -3.28
CA ASP A 140 18.41 -3.34 -2.72
C ASP A 140 18.24 -1.83 -3.03
N ASP A 141 17.45 -1.14 -2.19
CA ASP A 141 17.99 -0.08 -1.28
C ASP A 141 16.88 0.66 -0.52
N LEU A 142 16.41 0.08 0.60
CA LEU A 142 15.59 0.82 1.59
C LEU A 142 15.95 0.48 3.05
N HIS A 143 17.19 0.02 3.28
CA HIS A 143 17.68 -0.30 4.62
C HIS A 143 18.41 0.85 5.32
N ASP A 144 18.70 1.97 4.64
CA ASP A 144 19.48 3.07 5.20
C ASP A 144 18.72 4.41 5.30
N LEU A 145 17.64 4.41 6.09
CA LEU A 145 17.16 5.62 6.75
C LEU A 145 17.94 5.85 8.05
N ALA A 146 19.26 5.97 7.96
CA ALA A 146 20.05 6.65 8.97
C ALA A 146 19.58 8.11 9.11
N PRO A 147 19.54 8.68 10.33
CA PRO A 147 19.17 10.07 10.52
C PRO A 147 20.24 10.97 9.91
N MET A 148 19.88 11.68 8.84
CA MET A 148 20.75 12.59 8.09
C MET A 148 21.09 13.84 8.92
N LEU A 149 22.03 13.72 9.86
CA LEU A 149 22.74 14.87 10.42
C LEU A 149 23.89 15.27 9.48
N PRO A 150 23.99 16.53 9.05
CA PRO A 150 25.13 16.99 8.26
C PRO A 150 26.41 17.01 9.13
N PRO A 151 27.56 16.55 8.62
CA PRO A 151 28.81 16.60 9.38
C PRO A 151 29.28 18.05 9.51
N GLN A 152 29.24 18.59 10.73
CA GLN A 152 29.85 19.89 11.02
C GLN A 152 31.38 19.78 10.94
N LYS A 153 31.95 20.35 9.87
CA LYS A 153 33.39 20.44 9.63
C LYS A 153 34.02 21.46 10.58
N ALA A 154 34.80 20.99 11.55
CA ALA A 154 35.59 21.87 12.41
C ALA A 154 36.62 22.69 11.58
N PRO A 155 36.86 23.97 11.92
CA PRO A 155 37.87 24.78 11.25
C PRO A 155 39.30 24.32 11.64
N PRO A 156 40.27 24.32 10.71
CA PRO A 156 41.64 23.93 11.01
C PRO A 156 42.36 25.01 11.82
N ALA A 157 42.96 24.61 12.95
CA ALA A 157 43.77 25.50 13.78
C ALA A 157 45.10 25.84 13.08
N GLY A 158 45.20 27.07 12.54
CA GLY A 158 46.41 27.60 11.93
C GLY A 158 46.98 28.78 12.70
N ALA A 159 47.98 28.55 13.56
CA ALA A 159 48.81 29.60 14.14
C ALA A 159 50.26 29.12 14.28
N ARG A 160 51.18 29.71 13.50
CA ARG A 160 52.65 29.57 13.70
C ARG A 160 53.13 30.59 14.75
N PRO A 161 54.23 30.32 15.45
CA PRO A 161 55.54 30.91 15.08
C PRO A 161 56.67 29.84 14.98
N GLN A 162 57.60 29.89 14.00
CA GLN A 162 58.98 30.45 14.09
C GLN A 162 59.90 29.79 15.15
N SER A 163 61.19 29.47 14.98
CA SER A 163 62.22 29.42 13.89
C SER A 163 63.51 28.78 14.51
N PRO A 164 64.71 28.62 13.89
CA PRO A 164 65.22 28.73 12.50
C PRO A 164 65.92 27.39 12.01
N PRO A 165 66.66 27.34 10.87
CA PRO A 165 67.21 26.07 10.32
C PRO A 165 68.72 25.85 10.57
N ASN A 166 69.20 24.60 10.43
CA ASN A 166 70.61 24.29 10.15
C ASN A 166 70.77 23.04 9.25
N ALA A 167 71.92 22.92 8.59
CA ALA A 167 72.18 22.18 7.34
C ALA A 167 72.35 20.65 7.47
N PRO A 168 72.23 19.89 6.36
CA PRO A 168 72.41 18.43 6.33
C PRO A 168 73.88 18.00 6.11
N PRO A 169 74.28 16.79 6.54
CA PRO A 169 75.44 16.11 5.99
C PRO A 169 75.07 15.41 4.67
N ALA A 170 75.81 15.73 3.60
CA ALA A 170 75.76 14.98 2.35
C ALA A 170 76.46 13.62 2.48
N ALA A 171 76.13 12.68 1.60
CA ALA A 171 76.65 11.32 1.62
C ALA A 171 78.08 11.19 1.04
N SER A 172 78.71 10.06 1.37
CA SER A 172 79.80 9.39 0.66
C SER A 172 81.21 9.99 0.73
N ARG A 173 82.09 9.36 1.53
CA ARG A 173 83.08 8.39 1.01
C ARG A 173 83.64 7.50 2.11
#